data_AF-G9MV92-F1
#
_entry.id   AF-G9MV92-F1
#
_cell.length_a   1.000
_cell.length_b   1.000
_cell.length_c   1.000
_cell.angle_alpha   90.00
_cell.angle_beta   90.00
_cell.angle_gamma   90.00
#
_symmetry.space_group_name_H-M   'P 1'
#
loop_
_entity.id
_entity.type
_entity.pdbx_description
1 polymer ?
#
loop_
_entity_poly.entity_id
_entity_poly.type
_entity_poly.pdbx_seq_one_letter_code
_entity_poly.pdbx_strand_id
1 'polypeptide(L)'
;MNSTHGEELTVGIKETDGTSPVLLSFIWFGMFLLAIAVSLAGQTMLSYQPYALSEFNPHSMISVIGTIQYILYAIVRPALARAANIWGQLEAFSLSIAAILLGFAIDAASQNIGGLAAGQILYTIGQVGIQFLQQLLVADITTLENRSILGSLILSPTIFTSWIAAPIVSTMAPTRWRWGYGMWAIIFPIISLPLLFSLWRQKKYTRILESKDTHRKSESISALWSQLDVAGLVILTASLTFVLLPMTLSTSIFRSWSSPRKIAMITVGGCCFIAFLIYELYVPTRPLILLKLAKNRTIAAGCILQFVLYLSFYIWAPYFYSFIVIVNNLSSKAATNITAAQTVAIAVIGLLAAFLVRLTTPCKWVIMLGMVSKLVGAGLMLRYSNTTASTIQILFGQLVSGAGTGMISIIAQTAVQAVTPRQDVASVTTLYEVCGAIGGAVGNAISGIVWTSLLLSRLRANLPATAQSAAVEIQNSFLVASSYLPGSSERIAIDKSYTEVMHVLLIVALAVLSVPFFAMFSMENIKLKEIDMEQE
;
A
#
# COMPACT_ATOMS: atom_id res chain seq x y z
N MET A 1 1.43 -39.22 30.41
CA MET A 1 0.89 -38.30 31.44
C MET A 1 1.48 -36.92 31.16
N ASN A 2 0.81 -35.91 30.62
CA ASN A 2 -0.59 -35.66 30.30
C ASN A 2 -0.69 -35.05 28.90
N SER A 3 -1.59 -35.61 28.09
CA SER A 3 -2.02 -35.17 26.78
C SER A 3 -3.33 -34.38 26.92
N THR A 4 -3.29 -33.05 26.95
CA THR A 4 -4.52 -32.21 27.00
C THR A 4 -4.34 -30.80 26.43
N HIS A 5 -3.57 -30.58 25.35
CA HIS A 5 -3.43 -29.25 24.70
C HIS A 5 -3.62 -29.25 23.17
N GLY A 6 -4.32 -30.26 22.63
CA GLY A 6 -4.57 -30.40 21.19
C GLY A 6 -5.90 -29.84 20.67
N GLU A 7 -6.80 -29.34 21.53
CA GLU A 7 -8.21 -29.09 21.15
C GLU A 7 -8.62 -27.61 20.94
N GLU A 8 -7.72 -26.63 21.06
CA GLU A 8 -8.10 -25.20 20.90
C GLU A 8 -7.80 -24.59 19.52
N LEU A 9 -7.35 -25.38 18.53
CA LEU A 9 -6.99 -24.86 17.19
C LEU A 9 -8.03 -25.15 16.09
N THR A 10 -9.19 -25.72 16.42
CA THR A 10 -10.26 -26.05 15.47
C THR A 10 -11.56 -25.29 15.75
N VAL A 11 -11.50 -23.95 15.81
CA VAL A 11 -12.71 -23.08 15.73
C VAL A 11 -12.84 -22.45 14.33
N GLY A 12 -12.19 -23.04 13.34
CA GLY A 12 -12.29 -22.66 11.93
C GLY A 12 -12.99 -23.74 11.14
N ILE A 13 -14.24 -24.07 11.51
CA ILE A 13 -15.39 -24.58 10.72
C ILE A 13 -16.49 -24.73 11.78
N LYS A 14 -17.12 -23.61 12.16
CA LYS A 14 -18.57 -23.70 12.38
C LYS A 14 -19.13 -23.45 11.01
N GLU A 15 -19.80 -24.45 10.44
CA GLU A 15 -20.82 -24.18 9.44
C GLU A 15 -21.56 -22.90 9.86
N THR A 16 -21.77 -22.00 8.92
CA THR A 16 -22.65 -20.85 9.03
C THR A 16 -24.12 -21.27 9.24
N ASP A 17 -24.38 -22.30 10.02
CA ASP A 17 -25.69 -22.89 10.34
C ASP A 17 -26.57 -21.98 11.20
N GLY A 18 -26.04 -20.83 11.64
CA GLY A 18 -26.78 -19.84 12.41
C GLY A 18 -26.86 -18.44 11.79
N THR A 19 -26.05 -18.11 10.78
CA THR A 19 -26.08 -16.79 10.14
C THR A 19 -27.08 -16.80 9.00
N SER A 20 -28.19 -16.09 9.15
CA SER A 20 -29.19 -16.01 8.09
C SER A 20 -28.56 -15.47 6.79
N PRO A 21 -28.94 -15.99 5.61
CA PRO A 21 -28.43 -15.51 4.32
C PRO A 21 -28.64 -13.99 4.13
N VAL A 22 -29.66 -13.45 4.80
CA VAL A 22 -29.92 -12.00 4.87
C VAL A 22 -28.78 -11.26 5.59
N LEU A 23 -28.33 -11.74 6.75
CA LEU A 23 -27.23 -11.14 7.49
C LEU A 23 -25.93 -11.17 6.68
N LEU A 24 -25.67 -12.28 6.00
CA LEU A 24 -24.49 -12.43 5.14
C LEU A 24 -24.50 -11.40 4.00
N SER A 25 -25.64 -11.19 3.34
CA SER A 25 -25.81 -10.16 2.32
C SER A 25 -25.57 -8.75 2.85
N PHE A 26 -26.03 -8.44 4.07
CA PHE A 26 -25.76 -7.15 4.70
C PHE A 26 -24.28 -6.96 5.06
N ILE A 27 -23.57 -8.02 5.47
CA ILE A 27 -22.12 -7.97 5.71
C ILE A 27 -21.38 -7.67 4.40
N TRP A 28 -21.70 -8.39 3.32
CA TRP A 28 -21.11 -8.14 2.00
C TRP A 28 -21.38 -6.72 1.50
N PHE A 29 -22.62 -6.25 1.64
CA PHE A 29 -23.00 -4.89 1.27
C PHE A 29 -22.20 -3.85 2.08
N GLY A 30 -22.11 -4.03 3.40
CA GLY A 30 -21.32 -3.15 4.28
C GLY A 30 -19.82 -3.17 3.94
N MET A 31 -19.23 -4.34 3.68
CA MET A 31 -17.83 -4.46 3.25
C MET A 31 -17.59 -3.74 1.92
N PHE A 32 -18.50 -3.89 0.96
CA PHE A 32 -18.38 -3.26 -0.36
C PHE A 32 -18.48 -1.74 -0.27
N LEU A 33 -19.44 -1.22 0.50
CA LEU A 33 -19.57 0.21 0.78
C LEU A 33 -18.31 0.78 1.45
N LEU A 34 -17.76 0.08 2.43
CA LEU A 34 -16.53 0.50 3.10
C LEU A 34 -15.33 0.48 2.14
N ALA A 35 -15.24 -0.52 1.26
CA ALA A 35 -14.22 -0.60 0.22
C ALA A 35 -14.31 0.56 -0.80
N ILE A 36 -15.54 0.98 -1.16
CA ILE A 36 -15.77 2.19 -1.98
C ILE A 36 -15.21 3.42 -1.28
N ALA A 37 -15.55 3.62 0.00
CA ALA A 37 -15.10 4.78 0.77
C ALA A 37 -13.58 4.83 0.92
N VAL A 38 -12.96 3.70 1.28
CA VAL A 38 -11.50 3.60 1.41
C VAL A 38 -10.80 3.87 0.08
N SER A 39 -11.29 3.28 -1.02
CA SER A 39 -10.69 3.46 -2.35
C SER A 39 -10.80 4.92 -2.81
N LEU A 40 -11.99 5.52 -2.73
CA LEU A 40 -12.23 6.90 -3.15
C LEU A 40 -11.48 7.91 -2.27
N ALA A 41 -11.44 7.68 -0.96
CA ALA A 41 -10.62 8.50 -0.05
C ALA A 41 -9.13 8.40 -0.41
N GLY A 42 -8.59 7.19 -0.58
CA GLY A 42 -7.18 7.00 -0.95
C GLY A 42 -6.79 7.72 -2.24
N GLN A 43 -7.59 7.61 -3.31
CA GLN A 43 -7.32 8.29 -4.59
C GLN A 43 -7.36 9.82 -4.48
N THR A 44 -8.33 10.36 -3.74
CA THR A 44 -8.43 11.81 -3.53
C THR A 44 -7.27 12.34 -2.67
N MET A 45 -6.88 11.62 -1.62
CA MET A 45 -5.77 12.00 -0.74
C MET A 45 -4.42 12.05 -1.46
N LEU A 46 -4.12 11.05 -2.30
CA LEU A 46 -2.92 11.04 -3.12
C LEU A 46 -2.80 12.28 -4.00
N SER A 47 -3.96 12.82 -4.43
CA SER A 47 -4.01 14.02 -5.25
C SER A 47 -3.91 15.31 -4.42
N TYR A 48 -4.44 15.34 -3.19
CA TYR A 48 -4.38 16.51 -2.30
C TYR A 48 -3.02 16.72 -1.64
N GLN A 49 -2.31 15.62 -1.32
CA GLN A 49 -1.05 15.66 -0.58
C GLN A 49 0.03 16.55 -1.22
N PRO A 50 0.25 16.55 -2.56
CA PRO A 50 1.16 17.50 -3.20
C PRO A 50 0.82 18.96 -2.94
N TYR A 51 -0.48 19.32 -2.93
CA TYR A 51 -0.93 20.71 -2.71
C TYR A 51 -0.67 21.14 -1.28
N ALA A 52 -1.03 20.30 -0.31
CA ALA A 52 -0.82 20.56 1.11
C ALA A 52 0.67 20.76 1.45
N LEU A 53 1.54 19.88 0.94
CA LEU A 53 2.99 19.96 1.19
C LEU A 53 3.67 21.11 0.46
N SER A 54 3.10 21.56 -0.67
CA SER A 54 3.62 22.74 -1.38
C SER A 54 3.24 24.04 -0.69
N GLU A 55 2.05 24.10 -0.07
CA GLU A 55 1.65 25.24 0.77
C GLU A 55 2.55 25.37 2.00
N PHE A 56 2.94 24.24 2.62
CA PHE A 56 3.84 24.26 3.77
C PHE A 56 5.33 24.39 3.42
N ASN A 57 5.69 24.35 2.14
CA ASN A 57 7.04 24.56 1.61
C ASN A 57 8.09 23.45 1.91
N PRO A 58 7.70 22.16 2.02
CA PRO A 58 8.62 21.09 1.63
C PRO A 58 7.95 19.98 0.80
N HIS A 59 7.77 20.21 -0.51
CA HIS A 59 7.23 19.22 -1.45
C HIS A 59 7.96 17.86 -1.43
N SER A 60 9.26 17.85 -1.12
CA SER A 60 10.04 16.60 -1.00
C SER A 60 9.53 15.66 0.11
N MET A 61 8.80 16.16 1.12
CA MET A 61 8.24 15.37 2.22
C MET A 61 7.18 14.36 1.78
N ILE A 62 6.70 14.40 0.52
CA ILE A 62 5.81 13.36 -0.02
C ILE A 62 6.44 11.98 0.17
N SER A 63 7.71 11.84 -0.20
CA SER A 63 8.45 10.58 -0.07
C SER A 63 8.71 10.16 1.37
N VAL A 64 8.93 11.12 2.28
CA VAL A 64 9.13 10.87 3.71
C VAL A 64 7.85 10.30 4.33
N ILE A 65 6.71 10.97 4.09
CA ILE A 65 5.40 10.50 4.54
C ILE A 65 5.12 9.13 3.93
N GLY A 66 5.30 8.96 2.62
CA GLY A 66 5.12 7.67 1.94
C GLY A 66 5.99 6.55 2.54
N THR A 67 7.25 6.85 2.87
CA THR A 67 8.14 5.88 3.53
C THR A 67 7.60 5.45 4.89
N ILE A 68 7.16 6.41 5.72
CA ILE A 68 6.56 6.13 7.05
C ILE A 68 5.27 5.32 6.90
N GLN A 69 4.41 5.70 5.95
CA GLN A 69 3.17 4.97 5.67
C GLN A 69 3.49 3.51 5.34
N TYR A 70 4.41 3.24 4.43
CA TYR A 70 4.76 1.87 4.05
C TYR A 70 5.46 1.06 5.17
N ILE A 71 6.18 1.73 6.08
CA ILE A 71 6.65 1.09 7.32
C ILE A 71 5.45 0.66 8.18
N LEU A 72 4.45 1.54 8.36
CA LEU A 72 3.24 1.20 9.11
C LEU A 72 2.44 0.05 8.46
N TYR A 73 2.39 -0.02 7.12
CA TYR A 73 1.76 -1.14 6.42
C TYR A 73 2.37 -2.49 6.82
N ALA A 74 3.68 -2.56 7.08
CA ALA A 74 4.35 -3.79 7.51
C ALA A 74 4.01 -4.19 8.95
N ILE A 75 3.81 -3.21 9.83
CA ILE A 75 3.70 -3.41 11.29
C ILE A 75 2.24 -3.59 11.73
N VAL A 76 1.33 -2.82 11.14
CA VAL A 76 -0.07 -2.76 11.56
C VAL A 76 -0.82 -4.04 11.20
N ARG A 77 -0.49 -4.69 10.07
CA ARG A 77 -1.16 -5.91 9.61
C ARG A 77 -1.04 -7.08 10.61
N PRO A 78 0.18 -7.51 11.02
CA PRO A 78 0.32 -8.56 12.04
C PRO A 78 -0.37 -8.19 13.35
N ALA A 79 -0.29 -6.92 13.76
CA ALA A 79 -0.86 -6.48 15.02
C ALA A 79 -2.39 -6.54 15.04
N LEU A 80 -3.03 -6.10 13.96
CA LEU A 80 -4.48 -6.15 13.83
C LEU A 80 -5.00 -7.57 13.61
N ALA A 81 -4.25 -8.45 12.97
CA ALA A 81 -4.60 -9.87 12.88
C ALA A 81 -4.77 -10.50 14.26
N ARG A 82 -3.83 -10.23 15.17
CA ARG A 82 -3.92 -10.70 16.56
C ARG A 82 -5.03 -10.00 17.34
N ALA A 83 -5.21 -8.69 17.16
CA ALA A 83 -6.27 -7.95 17.81
C ALA A 83 -7.67 -8.45 17.41
N ALA A 84 -7.89 -8.78 16.14
CA ALA A 84 -9.15 -9.33 15.65
C ALA A 84 -9.45 -10.71 16.24
N ASN A 85 -8.43 -11.55 16.43
CA ASN A 85 -8.59 -12.88 17.02
C ASN A 85 -8.97 -12.82 18.51
N ILE A 86 -8.43 -11.84 19.26
CA ILE A 86 -8.64 -11.71 20.71
C ILE A 86 -9.93 -10.92 21.02
N TRP A 87 -10.05 -9.71 20.48
CA TRP A 87 -11.17 -8.81 20.80
C TRP A 87 -12.44 -9.08 19.98
N GLY A 88 -12.27 -9.68 18.80
CA GLY A 88 -13.32 -9.87 17.82
C GLY A 88 -13.23 -8.86 16.66
N GLN A 89 -13.85 -9.24 15.53
CA GLN A 89 -13.83 -8.45 14.30
C GLN A 89 -14.51 -7.08 14.46
N LEU A 90 -15.63 -7.00 15.20
CA LEU A 90 -16.37 -5.74 15.42
C LEU A 90 -15.47 -4.67 16.07
N GLU A 91 -14.76 -5.05 17.12
CA GLU A 91 -13.85 -4.17 17.86
C GLU A 91 -12.67 -3.73 17.00
N ALA A 92 -12.08 -4.65 16.25
CA ALA A 92 -10.97 -4.36 15.35
C ALA A 92 -11.37 -3.38 14.21
N PHE A 93 -12.55 -3.57 13.62
CA PHE A 93 -13.10 -2.63 12.64
C PHE A 93 -13.37 -1.26 13.26
N SER A 94 -13.99 -1.22 14.44
CA SER A 94 -14.30 0.02 15.15
C SER A 94 -13.05 0.82 15.49
N LEU A 95 -11.97 0.16 15.94
CA LEU A 95 -10.68 0.80 16.22
C LEU A 95 -10.06 1.37 14.94
N SER A 96 -10.09 0.62 13.84
CA SER A 96 -9.54 1.06 12.56
C SER A 96 -10.32 2.25 11.98
N ILE A 97 -11.65 2.24 12.12
CA ILE A 97 -12.51 3.37 11.75
C ILE A 97 -12.25 4.58 12.65
N ALA A 98 -12.08 4.42 13.96
CA ALA A 98 -11.74 5.53 14.83
C ALA A 98 -10.39 6.18 14.43
N ALA A 99 -9.38 5.36 14.12
CA ALA A 99 -8.07 5.84 13.67
C ALA A 99 -8.15 6.64 12.36
N ILE A 100 -8.90 6.14 11.36
CA ILE A 100 -9.02 6.84 10.08
C ILE A 100 -9.78 8.17 10.21
N LEU A 101 -10.81 8.23 11.06
CA LEU A 101 -11.58 9.45 11.33
C LEU A 101 -10.74 10.52 12.02
N LEU A 102 -9.94 10.12 13.02
CA LEU A 102 -8.98 11.01 13.67
C LEU A 102 -7.93 11.51 12.67
N GLY A 103 -7.45 10.64 11.78
CA GLY A 103 -6.55 11.01 10.69
C GLY A 103 -7.13 12.12 9.81
N PHE A 104 -8.35 11.93 9.30
CA PHE A 104 -9.03 12.95 8.47
C PHE A 104 -9.26 14.26 9.21
N ALA A 105 -9.67 14.21 10.49
CA ALA A 105 -9.92 15.40 11.28
C ALA A 105 -8.64 16.22 11.50
N ILE A 106 -7.51 15.55 11.79
CA ILE A 106 -6.22 16.20 11.98
C ILE A 106 -5.69 16.75 10.65
N ASP A 107 -5.78 15.99 9.55
CA ASP A 107 -5.35 16.46 8.23
C ASP A 107 -6.11 17.72 7.79
N ALA A 108 -7.43 17.75 8.02
CA ALA A 108 -8.27 18.91 7.71
C ALA A 108 -7.93 20.14 8.57
N ALA A 109 -7.58 19.93 9.85
CA ALA A 109 -7.21 20.99 10.80
C ALA A 109 -5.72 21.39 10.73
N SER A 110 -4.92 20.71 9.89
CA SER A 110 -3.47 20.90 9.88
C SER A 110 -3.05 22.29 9.37
N GLN A 111 -2.15 22.92 10.14
CA GLN A 111 -1.52 24.21 9.82
C GLN A 111 -0.02 24.10 9.58
N ASN A 112 0.55 22.91 9.80
CA ASN A 112 1.96 22.63 9.62
C ASN A 112 2.18 21.18 9.17
N ILE A 113 3.41 20.88 8.74
CA ILE A 113 3.81 19.56 8.25
C ILE A 113 3.68 18.49 9.33
N GLY A 114 3.95 18.84 10.59
CA GLY A 114 3.87 17.88 11.70
C GLY A 114 2.44 17.39 11.95
N GLY A 115 1.46 18.30 11.91
CA GLY A 115 0.05 17.97 12.00
C GLY A 115 -0.42 17.11 10.83
N LEU A 116 -0.05 17.50 9.59
CA LEU A 116 -0.38 16.69 8.40
C LEU A 116 0.28 15.31 8.46
N ALA A 117 1.55 15.20 8.86
CA ALA A 117 2.21 13.91 9.00
C ALA A 117 1.55 13.03 10.08
N ALA A 118 1.14 13.62 11.21
CA ALA A 118 0.43 12.91 12.27
C ALA A 118 -0.94 12.39 11.80
N GLY A 119 -1.70 13.20 11.06
CA GLY A 119 -2.98 12.78 10.49
C GLY A 119 -2.80 11.65 9.46
N GLN A 120 -1.81 11.75 8.57
CA GLN A 120 -1.46 10.71 7.61
C GLN A 120 -1.03 9.38 8.26
N ILE A 121 -0.34 9.42 9.39
CA ILE A 121 0.03 8.23 10.17
C ILE A 121 -1.23 7.52 10.70
N LEU A 122 -2.14 8.27 11.33
CA LEU A 122 -3.39 7.70 11.87
C LEU A 122 -4.33 7.19 10.79
N TYR A 123 -4.45 7.95 9.69
CA TYR A 123 -5.15 7.52 8.49
C TYR A 123 -4.62 6.18 8.00
N THR A 124 -3.28 6.04 7.91
CA THR A 124 -2.65 4.81 7.41
C THR A 124 -2.93 3.62 8.30
N ILE A 125 -2.85 3.78 9.62
CA ILE A 125 -3.18 2.70 10.57
C ILE A 125 -4.63 2.23 10.34
N GLY A 126 -5.57 3.16 10.22
CA GLY A 126 -6.98 2.84 9.98
C GLY A 126 -7.23 2.21 8.61
N GLN A 127 -6.64 2.75 7.56
CA GLN A 127 -6.83 2.28 6.19
C GLN A 127 -6.22 0.89 5.96
N VAL A 128 -5.01 0.63 6.45
CA VAL A 128 -4.39 -0.70 6.42
C VAL A 128 -5.22 -1.69 7.21
N GLY A 129 -5.72 -1.28 8.38
CA GLY A 129 -6.54 -2.12 9.23
C GLY A 129 -7.84 -2.55 8.58
N ILE A 130 -8.56 -1.61 7.99
CA ILE A 130 -9.82 -1.91 7.28
C ILE A 130 -9.58 -2.86 6.11
N GLN A 131 -8.56 -2.60 5.28
CA GLN A 131 -8.25 -3.47 4.12
C GLN A 131 -7.90 -4.89 4.56
N PHE A 132 -7.07 -5.02 5.60
CA PHE A 132 -6.67 -6.33 6.12
C PHE A 132 -7.85 -7.07 6.75
N LEU A 133 -8.67 -6.40 7.56
CA LEU A 133 -9.85 -7.00 8.19
C LEU A 133 -10.91 -7.41 7.17
N GLN A 134 -11.06 -6.66 6.06
CA GLN A 134 -11.91 -7.07 4.94
C GLN A 134 -11.41 -8.36 4.28
N GLN A 135 -10.09 -8.49 4.06
CA GLN A 135 -9.50 -9.72 3.53
C GLN A 135 -9.69 -10.90 4.47
N LEU A 136 -9.53 -10.69 5.78
CA LEU A 136 -9.75 -11.73 6.79
C LEU A 136 -11.22 -12.17 6.83
N LEU A 137 -12.16 -11.21 6.84
CA LEU A 137 -13.58 -11.50 6.85
C LEU A 137 -14.03 -12.26 5.58
N VAL A 138 -13.47 -11.94 4.42
CA VAL A 138 -13.70 -12.72 3.20
C VAL A 138 -13.10 -14.12 3.30
N ALA A 139 -11.89 -14.26 3.85
CA ALA A 139 -11.28 -15.57 4.04
C ALA A 139 -12.11 -16.47 4.96
N ASP A 140 -12.77 -15.90 5.97
CA ASP A 140 -13.61 -16.62 6.93
C ASP A 140 -14.97 -17.03 6.34
N ILE A 141 -15.54 -16.21 5.45
CA ILE A 141 -16.88 -16.44 4.86
C ILE A 141 -16.82 -17.32 3.60
N THR A 142 -15.67 -17.42 2.95
CA THR A 142 -15.57 -17.99 1.59
C THR A 142 -14.68 -19.22 1.54
N THR A 143 -15.02 -20.13 0.61
CA THR A 143 -14.18 -21.28 0.25
C THR A 143 -12.94 -20.82 -0.54
N LEU A 144 -11.85 -21.58 -0.47
CA LEU A 144 -10.59 -21.29 -1.17
C LEU A 144 -10.78 -21.04 -2.68
N GLU A 145 -11.65 -21.82 -3.33
CA GLU A 145 -11.97 -21.69 -4.76
C GLU A 145 -12.51 -20.29 -5.12
N ASN A 146 -13.44 -19.77 -4.30
CA ASN A 146 -14.09 -18.48 -4.56
C ASN A 146 -13.35 -17.31 -3.92
N ARG A 147 -12.36 -17.56 -3.06
CA ARG A 147 -11.61 -16.54 -2.31
C ARG A 147 -10.90 -15.54 -3.23
N SER A 148 -10.33 -15.99 -4.34
CA SER A 148 -9.64 -15.10 -5.30
C SER A 148 -10.61 -14.13 -5.98
N ILE A 149 -11.77 -14.62 -6.41
CA ILE A 149 -12.81 -13.82 -7.09
C ILE A 149 -13.50 -12.88 -6.11
N LEU A 150 -13.88 -13.37 -4.94
CA LEU A 150 -14.56 -12.59 -3.91
C LEU A 150 -13.61 -11.60 -3.21
N GLY A 151 -12.33 -11.95 -3.06
CA GLY A 151 -11.30 -10.99 -2.65
C GLY A 151 -11.09 -9.89 -3.69
N SER A 152 -11.13 -10.23 -4.98
CA SER A 152 -11.04 -9.25 -6.06
C SER A 152 -12.30 -8.37 -6.16
N LEU A 153 -13.47 -8.84 -5.70
CA LEU A 153 -14.68 -8.03 -5.59
C LEU A 153 -14.48 -6.84 -4.64
N ILE A 154 -13.71 -6.99 -3.56
CA ILE A 154 -13.37 -5.88 -2.65
C ILE A 154 -12.48 -4.84 -3.34
N LEU A 155 -11.67 -5.24 -4.34
CA LEU A 155 -10.82 -4.34 -5.11
C LEU A 155 -11.57 -3.67 -6.28
N SER A 156 -12.68 -4.27 -6.73
CA SER A 156 -13.49 -3.80 -7.86
C SER A 156 -14.03 -2.36 -7.73
N PRO A 157 -14.32 -1.78 -6.53
CA PRO A 157 -14.68 -0.37 -6.41
C PRO A 157 -13.72 0.59 -7.09
N THR A 158 -12.44 0.23 -7.15
CA THR A 158 -11.39 1.05 -7.76
C THR A 158 -11.64 1.31 -9.26
N ILE A 159 -12.39 0.43 -9.93
CA ILE A 159 -12.72 0.54 -11.36
C ILE A 159 -13.55 1.79 -11.65
N PHE A 160 -14.52 2.13 -10.79
CA PHE A 160 -15.39 3.28 -10.98
C PHE A 160 -15.04 4.47 -10.08
N THR A 161 -14.60 4.23 -8.84
CA THR A 161 -14.22 5.30 -7.90
C THR A 161 -13.07 6.16 -8.44
N SER A 162 -12.14 5.57 -9.19
CA SER A 162 -11.05 6.29 -9.85
C SER A 162 -11.53 7.46 -10.73
N TRP A 163 -12.64 7.27 -11.46
CA TRP A 163 -13.21 8.29 -12.34
C TRP A 163 -14.07 9.31 -11.59
N ILE A 164 -14.54 8.96 -10.39
CA ILE A 164 -15.27 9.85 -9.49
C ILE A 164 -14.29 10.74 -8.71
N ALA A 165 -13.09 10.22 -8.39
CA ALA A 165 -12.07 10.96 -7.65
C ALA A 165 -11.66 12.25 -8.36
N ALA A 166 -11.43 12.22 -9.67
CA ALA A 166 -10.92 13.37 -10.41
C ALA A 166 -11.86 14.60 -10.43
N PRO A 167 -13.18 14.47 -10.66
CA PRO A 167 -14.13 15.56 -10.46
C PRO A 167 -14.09 16.15 -9.04
N ILE A 168 -14.05 15.31 -8.01
CA ILE A 168 -13.98 15.77 -6.61
C ILE A 168 -12.67 16.56 -6.39
N VAL A 169 -11.54 16.03 -6.86
CA VAL A 169 -10.25 16.71 -6.73
C VAL A 169 -10.26 18.05 -7.47
N SER A 170 -10.88 18.12 -8.64
CA SER A 170 -10.92 19.33 -9.45
C SER A 170 -11.71 20.49 -8.82
N THR A 171 -12.68 20.20 -7.94
CA THR A 171 -13.44 21.24 -7.23
C THR A 171 -12.77 21.67 -5.94
N MET A 172 -11.90 20.83 -5.38
CA MET A 172 -11.23 21.08 -4.10
C MET A 172 -9.82 21.63 -4.27
N ALA A 173 -9.04 21.13 -5.23
CA ALA A 173 -7.70 21.63 -5.52
C ALA A 173 -7.77 22.88 -6.42
N PRO A 174 -6.87 23.88 -6.25
CA PRO A 174 -5.73 23.88 -5.33
C PRO A 174 -6.03 24.46 -3.93
N THR A 175 -7.13 25.21 -3.72
CA THR A 175 -7.30 26.08 -2.54
C THR A 175 -8.07 25.45 -1.37
N ARG A 176 -8.94 24.46 -1.63
CA ARG A 176 -9.85 23.85 -0.64
C ARG A 176 -9.45 22.42 -0.26
N TRP A 177 -8.17 22.06 -0.41
CA TRP A 177 -7.68 20.71 -0.12
C TRP A 177 -7.97 20.27 1.33
N ARG A 178 -7.97 21.20 2.31
CA ARG A 178 -8.33 20.92 3.72
C ARG A 178 -9.76 20.40 3.86
N TRP A 179 -10.69 21.01 3.13
CA TRP A 179 -12.07 20.54 3.09
C TRP A 179 -12.20 19.21 2.36
N GLY A 180 -11.32 18.94 1.39
CA GLY A 180 -11.16 17.62 0.76
C GLY A 180 -10.92 16.49 1.77
N TYR A 181 -10.09 16.72 2.80
CA TYR A 181 -9.90 15.78 3.91
C TYR A 181 -11.11 15.79 4.88
N GLY A 182 -11.63 16.98 5.22
CA GLY A 182 -12.74 17.13 6.17
C GLY A 182 -14.05 16.49 5.71
N MET A 183 -14.31 16.47 4.40
CA MET A 183 -15.46 15.79 3.80
C MET A 183 -15.48 14.29 4.15
N TRP A 184 -14.32 13.64 4.11
CA TRP A 184 -14.20 12.22 4.45
C TRP A 184 -14.44 11.95 5.93
N ALA A 185 -14.07 12.86 6.83
CA ALA A 185 -14.38 12.74 8.26
C ALA A 185 -15.90 12.66 8.53
N ILE A 186 -16.73 13.26 7.66
CA ILE A 186 -18.20 13.26 7.79
C ILE A 186 -18.82 12.05 7.07
N ILE A 187 -18.32 11.70 5.89
CA ILE A 187 -18.89 10.63 5.06
C ILE A 187 -18.56 9.24 5.63
N PHE A 188 -17.32 9.04 6.08
CA PHE A 188 -16.81 7.73 6.45
C PHE A 188 -17.55 7.06 7.64
N PRO A 189 -17.93 7.77 8.73
CA PRO A 189 -18.72 7.18 9.80
C PRO A 189 -20.06 6.64 9.30
N ILE A 190 -20.77 7.41 8.47
CA ILE A 190 -22.09 7.05 7.93
C ILE A 190 -22.00 5.80 7.08
N ILE A 191 -20.99 5.71 6.20
CA ILE A 191 -20.77 4.56 5.34
C ILE A 191 -20.40 3.30 6.14
N SER A 192 -19.74 3.45 7.30
CA SER A 192 -19.33 2.31 8.12
C SER A 192 -20.46 1.67 8.95
N LEU A 193 -21.57 2.38 9.17
CA LEU A 193 -22.68 1.94 10.03
C LEU A 193 -23.28 0.58 9.63
N PRO A 194 -23.57 0.28 8.34
CA PRO A 194 -24.16 -1.01 7.97
C PRO A 194 -23.29 -2.21 8.35
N LEU A 195 -21.97 -2.09 8.16
CA LEU A 195 -21.02 -3.15 8.52
C LEU A 195 -20.95 -3.34 10.04
N LEU A 196 -20.79 -2.23 10.79
CA LEU A 196 -20.72 -2.27 12.25
C LEU A 196 -22.01 -2.84 12.86
N PHE A 197 -23.16 -2.46 12.31
CA PHE A 197 -24.46 -2.98 12.75
C PHE A 197 -24.60 -4.49 12.49
N SER A 198 -24.19 -4.97 11.31
CA SER A 198 -24.21 -6.40 10.99
C SER A 198 -23.27 -7.21 11.88
N LEU A 199 -22.04 -6.75 12.10
CA LEU A 199 -21.09 -7.41 12.98
C LEU A 199 -21.55 -7.40 14.45
N TRP A 200 -22.18 -6.32 14.89
CA TRP A 200 -22.80 -6.25 16.22
C TRP A 200 -23.93 -7.27 16.37
N ARG A 201 -24.78 -7.41 15.35
CA ARG A 201 -25.86 -8.40 15.33
C ARG A 201 -25.33 -9.83 15.34
N GLN A 202 -24.28 -10.11 14.56
CA GLN A 202 -23.61 -11.41 14.54
C GLN A 202 -23.01 -11.73 15.92
N LYS A 203 -22.27 -10.78 16.52
CA LYS A 203 -21.69 -10.95 17.86
C LYS A 203 -22.76 -11.21 18.93
N LYS A 204 -23.88 -10.50 18.86
CA LYS A 204 -25.02 -10.71 19.78
C LYS A 204 -25.62 -12.10 19.61
N TYR A 205 -25.79 -12.58 18.38
CA TYR A 205 -26.32 -13.92 18.09
C TYR A 205 -25.36 -15.02 18.59
N THR A 206 -24.06 -14.91 18.31
CA THR A 206 -23.05 -15.86 18.79
C THR A 206 -22.98 -15.91 20.31
N ARG A 207 -23.07 -14.76 20.99
CA ARG A 207 -23.10 -14.70 22.47
C ARG A 207 -24.34 -15.36 23.08
N ILE A 208 -25.48 -15.34 22.37
CA ILE A 208 -26.70 -16.04 22.78
C ILE A 208 -26.51 -17.56 22.66
N LEU A 209 -25.87 -18.05 21.58
CA LEU A 209 -25.55 -19.48 21.43
C LEU A 209 -24.47 -19.97 22.41
N GLU A 210 -23.43 -19.20 22.65
CA GLU A 210 -22.32 -19.54 23.57
C GLU A 210 -22.70 -19.44 25.05
N SER A 211 -23.88 -18.89 25.38
CA SER A 211 -24.38 -18.85 26.77
C SER A 211 -24.69 -20.23 27.37
N LYS A 212 -24.51 -21.32 26.61
CA LYS A 212 -24.68 -22.70 27.08
C LYS A 212 -23.40 -23.43 27.46
N ASP A 213 -22.20 -22.99 27.05
CA ASP A 213 -20.96 -23.66 27.47
C ASP A 213 -19.77 -22.69 27.58
N THR A 214 -19.21 -22.65 28.80
CA THR A 214 -17.91 -22.12 29.21
C THR A 214 -17.66 -20.60 29.25
N HIS A 215 -17.11 -20.19 30.40
CA HIS A 215 -16.56 -18.87 30.68
C HIS A 215 -15.42 -18.51 29.72
N ARG A 216 -15.74 -17.89 28.58
CA ARG A 216 -14.75 -17.11 27.81
C ARG A 216 -14.39 -15.88 28.64
N LYS A 217 -13.36 -16.01 29.49
CA LYS A 217 -12.76 -14.87 30.19
C LYS A 217 -12.48 -13.79 29.15
N SER A 218 -12.97 -12.58 29.42
CA SER A 218 -12.54 -11.38 28.70
C SER A 218 -11.03 -11.32 28.81
N GLU A 219 -10.33 -11.80 27.80
CA GLU A 219 -8.88 -11.73 27.74
C GLU A 219 -8.52 -10.24 27.75
N SER A 220 -8.00 -9.81 28.89
CA SER A 220 -7.63 -8.42 29.16
C SER A 220 -6.64 -7.92 28.11
N ILE A 221 -6.51 -6.60 27.97
CA ILE A 221 -5.47 -5.95 27.15
C ILE A 221 -4.08 -6.59 27.40
N SER A 222 -3.82 -7.02 28.64
CA SER A 222 -2.62 -7.79 29.02
C SER A 222 -2.40 -9.08 28.22
N ALA A 223 -3.46 -9.84 27.91
CA ALA A 223 -3.38 -11.03 27.08
C ALA A 223 -2.96 -10.69 25.63
N LEU A 224 -3.45 -9.56 25.10
CA LEU A 224 -3.02 -9.06 23.79
C LEU A 224 -1.53 -8.71 23.77
N TRP A 225 -1.02 -8.02 24.81
CA TRP A 225 0.41 -7.74 24.95
C TRP A 225 1.25 -9.03 25.09
N SER A 226 0.71 -10.07 25.72
CA SER A 226 1.41 -11.35 25.89
C SER A 226 1.42 -12.23 24.63
N GLN A 227 0.44 -12.06 23.74
CA GLN A 227 0.30 -12.86 22.51
C GLN A 227 0.86 -12.17 21.26
N LEU A 228 1.10 -10.85 21.35
CA LEU A 228 1.72 -10.06 20.29
C LEU A 228 3.24 -10.08 20.46
N ASP A 229 3.98 -10.30 19.38
CA ASP A 229 5.44 -10.12 19.39
C ASP A 229 5.79 -8.63 19.33
N VAL A 230 5.55 -7.94 20.44
CA VAL A 230 5.74 -6.48 20.59
C VAL A 230 7.21 -6.13 20.38
N ALA A 231 8.12 -6.93 20.95
CA ALA A 231 9.55 -6.69 20.81
C ALA A 231 9.98 -6.86 19.35
N GLY A 232 9.54 -7.91 18.66
CA GLY A 232 9.79 -8.08 17.21
C GLY A 232 9.27 -6.89 16.40
N LEU A 233 8.03 -6.44 16.64
CA LEU A 233 7.45 -5.25 16.00
C LEU A 233 8.29 -3.99 16.25
N VAL A 234 8.69 -3.74 17.50
CA VAL A 234 9.45 -2.54 17.87
C VAL A 234 10.83 -2.54 17.23
N ILE A 235 11.53 -3.69 17.25
CA ILE A 235 12.87 -3.80 16.66
C ILE A 235 12.77 -3.66 15.13
N LEU A 236 11.78 -4.29 14.48
CA LEU A 236 11.55 -4.14 13.04
C LEU A 236 11.24 -2.68 12.68
N THR A 237 10.33 -2.03 13.41
CA THR A 237 9.97 -0.62 13.21
C THR A 237 11.18 0.28 13.35
N ALA A 238 11.97 0.09 14.41
CA ALA A 238 13.19 0.84 14.65
C ALA A 238 14.20 0.64 13.51
N SER A 239 14.39 -0.61 13.06
CA SER A 239 15.32 -0.92 11.99
C SER A 239 14.95 -0.22 10.67
N LEU A 240 13.70 -0.33 10.24
CA LEU A 240 13.23 0.30 9.00
C LEU A 240 13.25 1.82 9.11
N THR A 241 12.83 2.37 10.24
CA THR A 241 12.81 3.83 10.45
C THR A 241 14.21 4.41 10.44
N PHE A 242 15.15 3.81 11.19
CA PHE A 242 16.51 4.32 11.28
C PHE A 242 17.32 4.15 9.99
N VAL A 243 16.99 3.16 9.15
CA VAL A 243 17.63 3.01 7.83
C VAL A 243 16.99 3.97 6.80
N LEU A 244 15.66 4.00 6.69
CA LEU A 244 14.97 4.65 5.57
C LEU A 244 14.66 6.13 5.79
N LEU A 245 14.43 6.55 7.03
CA LEU A 245 14.12 7.95 7.34
C LEU A 245 15.29 8.91 7.07
N PRO A 246 16.54 8.65 7.50
CA PRO A 246 17.65 9.57 7.24
C PRO A 246 18.08 9.58 5.76
N MET A 247 17.66 8.58 4.99
CA MET A 247 17.79 8.55 3.54
C MET A 247 16.85 9.59 2.91
N THR A 248 15.59 9.65 3.32
CA THR A 248 14.59 10.57 2.73
C THR A 248 14.70 12.02 3.19
N LEU A 249 15.21 12.25 4.39
CA LEU A 249 15.34 13.59 4.96
C LEU A 249 16.41 14.42 4.23
N SER A 250 15.99 15.60 3.76
CA SER A 250 16.83 16.53 3.00
C SER A 250 17.19 17.83 3.74
N THR A 251 16.86 17.91 5.03
CA THR A 251 17.19 19.08 5.86
C THR A 251 18.70 19.32 5.89
N SER A 252 19.15 20.55 6.17
CA SER A 252 20.57 20.93 6.07
C SER A 252 21.51 19.98 6.82
N ILE A 253 21.05 19.44 7.95
CA ILE A 253 21.76 18.51 8.83
C ILE A 253 21.91 17.11 8.20
N PHE A 254 20.93 16.68 7.40
CA PHE A 254 20.91 15.41 6.68
C PHE A 254 21.28 15.55 5.21
N ARG A 255 21.69 16.74 4.74
CA ARG A 255 22.01 16.96 3.31
C ARG A 255 23.26 16.20 2.87
N SER A 256 24.32 16.19 3.68
CA SER A 256 25.57 15.49 3.32
C SER A 256 25.51 14.00 3.67
N TRP A 257 26.01 13.15 2.77
CA TRP A 257 26.23 11.72 3.03
C TRP A 257 27.29 11.49 4.12
N SER A 258 28.22 12.42 4.28
CA SER A 258 29.26 12.38 5.32
C SER A 258 28.78 12.92 6.68
N SER A 259 27.48 13.27 6.82
CA SER A 259 26.93 13.76 8.08
C SER A 259 26.99 12.65 9.15
N PRO A 260 27.65 12.87 10.30
CA PRO A 260 27.77 11.84 11.35
C PRO A 260 26.42 11.32 11.84
N ARG A 261 25.40 12.19 11.89
CA ARG A 261 24.04 11.82 12.33
C ARG A 261 23.36 10.86 11.35
N LYS A 262 23.53 11.08 10.04
CA LYS A 262 22.99 10.20 8.99
C LYS A 262 23.64 8.81 9.09
N ILE A 263 24.97 8.78 9.18
CA ILE A 263 25.73 7.52 9.31
C ILE A 263 25.32 6.80 10.59
N ALA A 264 25.26 7.50 11.73
CA ALA A 264 24.86 6.91 13.01
C ALA A 264 23.47 6.28 12.94
N MET A 265 22.47 6.96 12.37
CA MET A 265 21.12 6.40 12.21
C MET A 265 21.13 5.16 11.31
N ILE A 266 21.81 5.20 10.16
CA ILE A 266 21.87 4.05 9.24
C ILE A 266 22.58 2.87 9.90
N THR A 267 23.70 3.09 10.60
CA THR A 267 24.44 2.03 11.30
C THR A 267 23.59 1.44 12.43
N VAL A 268 22.95 2.26 13.26
CA VAL A 268 22.04 1.78 14.32
C VAL A 268 20.88 0.99 13.71
N GLY A 269 20.27 1.49 12.63
CA GLY A 269 19.21 0.79 11.92
C GLY A 269 19.64 -0.56 11.35
N GLY A 270 20.84 -0.64 10.78
CA GLY A 270 21.45 -1.89 10.32
C GLY A 270 21.71 -2.88 11.45
N CYS A 271 22.23 -2.40 12.60
CA CYS A 271 22.38 -3.21 13.81
C CYS A 271 21.03 -3.71 14.33
N CYS A 272 19.99 -2.86 14.36
CA CYS A 272 18.63 -3.25 14.73
C CYS A 272 18.05 -4.28 13.75
N PHE A 273 18.34 -4.18 12.46
CA PHE A 273 17.90 -5.16 11.47
C PHE A 273 18.55 -6.53 11.69
N ILE A 274 19.86 -6.57 11.94
CA ILE A 274 20.57 -7.81 12.29
C ILE A 274 20.01 -8.38 13.60
N ALA A 275 19.80 -7.52 14.60
CA ALA A 275 19.20 -7.91 15.87
C ALA A 275 17.78 -8.46 15.69
N PHE A 276 16.97 -7.88 14.80
CA PHE A 276 15.65 -8.39 14.44
C PHE A 276 15.75 -9.80 13.84
N LEU A 277 16.66 -10.03 12.88
CA LEU A 277 16.82 -11.35 12.27
C LEU A 277 17.22 -12.41 13.31
N ILE A 278 18.15 -12.08 14.22
CA ILE A 278 18.55 -12.99 15.30
C ILE A 278 17.39 -13.21 16.26
N TYR A 279 16.71 -12.15 16.69
CA TYR A 279 15.57 -12.21 17.58
C TYR A 279 14.48 -13.13 16.99
N GLU A 280 14.06 -12.87 15.76
CA GLU A 280 13.01 -13.62 15.06
C GLU A 280 13.34 -15.11 14.89
N LEU A 281 14.63 -15.45 14.71
CA LEU A 281 15.07 -16.83 14.51
C LEU A 281 15.14 -17.64 15.81
N TYR A 282 15.48 -17.01 16.94
CA TYR A 282 15.84 -17.73 18.17
C TYR A 282 14.90 -17.49 19.36
N VAL A 283 14.13 -16.40 19.39
CA VAL A 283 13.40 -15.97 20.59
C VAL A 283 11.91 -16.30 20.57
N PRO A 284 11.11 -15.90 19.56
CA PRO A 284 9.66 -15.97 19.67
C PRO A 284 9.13 -17.41 19.49
N THR A 285 8.27 -17.82 20.41
CA THR A 285 7.43 -19.03 20.26
C THR A 285 6.38 -18.88 19.16
N ARG A 286 5.98 -17.64 18.84
CA ARG A 286 5.07 -17.26 17.76
C ARG A 286 5.67 -16.10 16.94
N PRO A 287 6.57 -16.39 15.99
CA PRO A 287 7.26 -15.36 15.20
C PRO A 287 6.28 -14.45 14.47
N LEU A 288 6.68 -13.19 14.31
CA LEU A 288 5.96 -12.19 13.55
C LEU A 288 5.97 -12.47 12.04
N ILE A 289 7.14 -12.89 11.56
CA ILE A 289 7.41 -13.30 10.20
C ILE A 289 7.88 -14.75 10.27
N LEU A 290 7.03 -15.70 9.86
CA LEU A 290 7.42 -17.10 9.79
C LEU A 290 8.42 -17.34 8.64
N LEU A 291 9.68 -16.91 8.84
CA LEU A 291 10.78 -17.03 7.87
C LEU A 291 11.03 -18.49 7.46
N LYS A 292 10.63 -19.46 8.30
CA LYS A 292 10.65 -20.88 7.99
C LYS A 292 9.80 -21.23 6.75
N LEU A 293 8.72 -20.49 6.50
CA LEU A 293 7.85 -20.67 5.34
C LEU A 293 8.54 -20.22 4.04
N ALA A 294 9.46 -19.26 4.12
CA ALA A 294 10.27 -18.83 2.99
C ALA A 294 11.30 -19.88 2.52
N LYS A 295 11.39 -21.06 3.16
CA LYS A 295 12.17 -22.19 2.64
C LYS A 295 11.56 -22.78 1.37
N ASN A 296 10.25 -22.64 1.16
CA ASN A 296 9.61 -23.05 -0.08
C ASN A 296 9.98 -22.05 -1.19
N ARG A 297 10.54 -22.55 -2.31
CA ARG A 297 10.97 -21.74 -3.45
C ARG A 297 9.86 -20.86 -4.03
N THR A 298 8.62 -21.33 -4.05
CA THR A 298 7.47 -20.55 -4.56
C THR A 298 7.14 -19.40 -3.62
N ILE A 299 7.18 -19.64 -2.30
CA ILE A 299 6.95 -18.60 -1.27
C ILE A 299 8.06 -17.55 -1.34
N ALA A 300 9.33 -17.97 -1.40
CA ALA A 300 10.47 -17.07 -1.51
C ALA A 300 10.41 -16.22 -2.80
N ALA A 301 10.16 -16.84 -3.95
CA ALA A 301 10.05 -16.15 -5.22
C ALA A 301 8.87 -15.17 -5.22
N GLY A 302 7.72 -15.54 -4.66
CA GLY A 302 6.57 -14.66 -4.50
C GLY A 302 6.87 -13.44 -3.61
N CYS A 303 7.58 -13.64 -2.50
CA CYS A 303 7.99 -12.54 -1.61
C CYS A 303 8.96 -11.57 -2.29
N ILE A 304 9.95 -12.09 -3.03
CA ILE A 304 10.90 -11.27 -3.82
C ILE A 304 10.14 -10.49 -4.90
N LEU A 305 9.23 -11.16 -5.61
CA LEU A 305 8.42 -10.55 -6.67
C LEU A 305 7.58 -9.38 -6.12
N GLN A 306 6.90 -9.60 -4.99
CA GLN A 306 6.07 -8.58 -4.34
C GLN A 306 6.91 -7.39 -3.83
N PHE A 307 8.05 -7.68 -3.17
CA PHE A 307 8.99 -6.66 -2.73
C PHE A 307 9.45 -5.78 -3.90
N VAL A 308 9.89 -6.41 -4.99
CA VAL A 308 10.44 -5.68 -6.14
C VAL A 308 9.36 -4.90 -6.91
N LEU A 309 8.15 -5.44 -7.03
CA LEU A 309 7.05 -4.71 -7.68
C LEU A 309 6.68 -3.43 -6.94
N TYR A 310 6.56 -3.50 -5.61
CA TYR A 310 6.28 -2.33 -4.79
C TYR A 310 7.45 -1.35 -4.81
N LEU A 311 8.68 -1.84 -4.68
CA LEU A 311 9.90 -1.04 -4.81
C LEU A 311 9.92 -0.26 -6.13
N SER A 312 9.74 -0.94 -7.26
CA SER A 312 9.73 -0.32 -8.58
C SER A 312 8.63 0.74 -8.72
N PHE A 313 7.41 0.45 -8.24
CA PHE A 313 6.30 1.40 -8.32
C PHE A 313 6.58 2.67 -7.49
N TYR A 314 7.01 2.50 -6.23
CA TYR A 314 7.20 3.62 -5.32
C TYR A 314 8.48 4.44 -5.55
N ILE A 315 9.38 4.01 -6.45
CA ILE A 315 10.52 4.83 -6.88
C ILE A 315 10.04 6.06 -7.66
N TRP A 316 9.07 5.94 -8.57
CA TRP A 316 8.65 7.05 -9.44
C TRP A 316 7.27 7.60 -9.09
N ALA A 317 6.35 6.77 -8.57
CA ALA A 317 4.96 7.14 -8.35
C ALA A 317 4.74 8.40 -7.46
N PRO A 318 5.51 8.61 -6.36
CA PRO A 318 5.28 9.74 -5.45
C PRO A 318 5.30 11.12 -6.13
N TYR A 319 6.15 11.31 -7.14
CA TYR A 319 6.32 12.59 -7.83
C TYR A 319 5.66 12.62 -9.21
N PHE A 320 5.04 11.52 -9.64
CA PHE A 320 4.46 11.42 -10.98
C PHE A 320 3.30 12.39 -11.22
N TYR A 321 2.43 12.56 -10.21
CA TYR A 321 1.34 13.54 -10.27
C TYR A 321 1.88 14.96 -10.51
N SER A 322 2.86 15.38 -9.72
CA SER A 322 3.47 16.71 -9.84
C SER A 322 4.21 16.88 -11.16
N PHE A 323 4.86 15.81 -11.65
CA PHE A 323 5.51 15.80 -12.95
C PHE A 323 4.52 16.07 -14.10
N ILE A 324 3.42 15.33 -14.20
CA ILE A 324 2.47 15.50 -15.32
C ILE A 324 1.69 16.82 -15.24
N VAL A 325 1.48 17.38 -14.05
CA VAL A 325 0.91 18.73 -13.88
C VAL A 325 1.88 19.81 -14.38
N ILE A 326 3.18 19.66 -14.10
CA ILE A 326 4.19 20.65 -14.49
C ILE A 326 4.59 20.48 -15.96
N VAL A 327 5.14 19.32 -16.32
CA VAL A 327 5.80 19.08 -17.61
C VAL A 327 4.79 18.95 -18.75
N ASN A 328 3.64 18.32 -18.50
CA ASN A 328 2.60 18.13 -19.52
C ASN A 328 1.45 19.15 -19.39
N ASN A 329 1.57 20.10 -18.46
CA ASN A 329 0.59 21.17 -18.20
C ASN A 329 -0.85 20.64 -18.04
N LEU A 330 -1.00 19.48 -17.40
CA LEU A 330 -2.29 18.84 -17.22
C LEU A 330 -3.05 19.48 -16.05
N SER A 331 -4.36 19.63 -16.23
CA SER A 331 -5.24 20.04 -15.13
C SER A 331 -5.24 19.00 -14.01
N SER A 332 -5.55 19.42 -12.78
CA SER A 332 -5.66 18.52 -11.63
C SER A 332 -6.60 17.34 -11.90
N LYS A 333 -7.67 17.55 -12.68
CA LYS A 333 -8.60 16.51 -13.14
C LYS A 333 -7.91 15.49 -14.06
N ALA A 334 -7.23 15.96 -15.11
CA ALA A 334 -6.56 15.09 -16.07
C ALA A 334 -5.41 14.31 -15.42
N ALA A 335 -4.62 14.97 -14.57
CA ALA A 335 -3.55 14.33 -13.81
C ALA A 335 -4.09 13.22 -12.91
N THR A 336 -5.15 13.49 -12.14
CA THR A 336 -5.79 12.50 -11.26
C THR A 336 -6.33 11.31 -12.06
N ASN A 337 -6.97 11.55 -13.21
CA ASN A 337 -7.47 10.47 -14.07
C ASN A 337 -6.34 9.59 -14.61
N ILE A 338 -5.21 10.18 -15.02
CA ILE A 338 -4.07 9.42 -15.55
C ILE A 338 -3.43 8.56 -14.46
N THR A 339 -3.23 9.11 -13.25
CA THR A 339 -2.69 8.33 -12.13
C THR A 339 -3.65 7.22 -11.70
N ALA A 340 -4.95 7.50 -11.69
CA ALA A 340 -5.95 6.51 -11.32
C ALA A 340 -6.14 5.41 -12.38
N ALA A 341 -5.89 5.70 -13.66
CA ALA A 341 -6.00 4.73 -14.75
C ALA A 341 -5.10 3.50 -14.55
N GLN A 342 -3.91 3.67 -13.97
CA GLN A 342 -3.06 2.52 -13.63
C GLN A 342 -3.74 1.61 -12.60
N THR A 343 -4.35 2.19 -11.56
CA THR A 343 -5.06 1.41 -10.52
C THR A 343 -6.29 0.70 -11.09
N VAL A 344 -7.00 1.34 -12.02
CA VAL A 344 -8.11 0.71 -12.77
C VAL A 344 -7.61 -0.48 -13.58
N ALA A 345 -6.50 -0.32 -14.33
CA ALA A 345 -5.92 -1.41 -15.09
C ALA A 345 -5.47 -2.58 -14.19
N ILE A 346 -4.90 -2.30 -13.02
CA ILE A 346 -4.57 -3.33 -12.02
C ILE A 346 -5.81 -4.12 -11.62
N ALA A 347 -6.91 -3.44 -11.26
CA ALA A 347 -8.13 -4.09 -10.81
C ALA A 347 -8.80 -4.92 -11.92
N VAL A 348 -8.98 -4.33 -13.12
CA VAL A 348 -9.65 -5.00 -14.25
C VAL A 348 -8.83 -6.19 -14.75
N ILE A 349 -7.55 -5.98 -15.04
CA ILE A 349 -6.70 -7.04 -15.58
C ILE A 349 -6.40 -8.10 -14.51
N GLY A 350 -6.28 -7.70 -13.24
CA GLY A 350 -6.15 -8.64 -12.14
C GLY A 350 -7.37 -9.57 -12.01
N LEU A 351 -8.59 -9.03 -12.10
CA LEU A 351 -9.83 -9.83 -12.13
C LEU A 351 -9.86 -10.81 -13.31
N LEU A 352 -9.52 -10.33 -14.51
CA LEU A 352 -9.46 -11.16 -15.71
C LEU A 352 -8.39 -12.25 -15.60
N ALA A 353 -7.24 -11.93 -15.02
CA ALA A 353 -6.16 -12.88 -14.77
C ALA A 353 -6.59 -13.95 -13.77
N ALA A 354 -7.28 -13.57 -12.69
CA ALA A 354 -7.81 -14.52 -11.70
C ALA A 354 -8.82 -15.49 -12.34
N PHE A 355 -9.71 -14.96 -13.19
CA PHE A 355 -10.64 -15.78 -13.96
C PHE A 355 -9.92 -16.73 -14.93
N LEU A 356 -8.88 -16.25 -15.62
CA LEU A 356 -8.09 -17.06 -16.56
C LEU A 356 -7.35 -18.22 -15.89
N VAL A 357 -6.81 -18.01 -14.69
CA VAL A 357 -6.15 -19.07 -13.91
C VAL A 357 -7.16 -20.10 -13.42
N ARG A 358 -8.39 -19.68 -13.04
CA ARG A 358 -9.48 -20.62 -12.69
C ARG A 358 -9.84 -21.55 -13.85
N LEU A 359 -9.74 -21.08 -15.09
CA LEU A 359 -10.07 -21.86 -16.30
C LEU A 359 -9.02 -22.90 -16.72
N THR A 360 -7.99 -23.18 -15.91
CA THR A 360 -6.88 -24.17 -16.11
C THR A 360 -5.52 -23.62 -16.57
N THR A 361 -5.31 -22.30 -16.56
CA THR A 361 -3.98 -21.74 -16.89
C THR A 361 -3.03 -21.86 -15.69
N PRO A 362 -1.83 -22.45 -15.84
CA PRO A 362 -0.85 -22.48 -14.75
C PRO A 362 -0.44 -21.07 -14.33
N CYS A 363 -0.38 -20.82 -13.02
CA CYS A 363 -0.10 -19.49 -12.45
C CYS A 363 1.16 -18.85 -13.05
N LYS A 364 2.22 -19.64 -13.25
CA LYS A 364 3.52 -19.19 -13.77
C LYS A 364 3.42 -18.45 -15.10
N TRP A 365 2.61 -18.94 -16.04
CA TRP A 365 2.51 -18.34 -17.38
C TRP A 365 1.84 -16.96 -17.33
N VAL A 366 0.81 -16.81 -16.51
CA VAL A 366 0.12 -15.52 -16.31
C VAL A 366 1.06 -14.50 -15.65
N ILE A 367 1.84 -14.93 -14.66
CA ILE A 367 2.84 -14.06 -14.01
C ILE A 367 3.93 -13.65 -15.02
N MET A 368 4.43 -14.55 -15.86
CA MET A 368 5.43 -14.21 -16.90
C MET A 368 4.89 -13.21 -17.92
N LEU A 369 3.66 -13.41 -18.41
CA LEU A 369 2.99 -12.45 -19.30
C LEU A 369 2.84 -11.09 -18.61
N GLY A 370 2.44 -11.11 -17.33
CA GLY A 370 2.36 -9.93 -16.48
C GLY A 370 3.69 -9.18 -16.38
N MET A 371 4.81 -9.89 -16.24
CA MET A 371 6.13 -9.27 -16.16
C MET A 371 6.58 -8.63 -17.47
N VAL A 372 6.38 -9.31 -18.60
CA VAL A 372 6.67 -8.74 -19.91
C VAL A 372 5.84 -7.47 -20.12
N SER A 373 4.55 -7.53 -19.82
CA SER A 373 3.65 -6.37 -19.85
C SER A 373 4.14 -5.24 -18.93
N LYS A 374 4.59 -5.55 -17.71
CA LYS A 374 5.13 -4.58 -16.76
C LYS A 374 6.40 -3.89 -17.27
N LEU A 375 7.34 -4.64 -17.85
CA LEU A 375 8.57 -4.11 -18.44
C LEU A 375 8.28 -3.20 -19.63
N VAL A 376 7.39 -3.63 -20.52
CA VAL A 376 6.95 -2.81 -21.66
C VAL A 376 6.27 -1.54 -21.16
N GLY A 377 5.36 -1.63 -20.18
CA GLY A 377 4.68 -0.48 -19.60
C GLY A 377 5.65 0.52 -18.97
N ALA A 378 6.62 0.06 -18.18
CA ALA A 378 7.65 0.91 -17.59
C ALA A 378 8.56 1.55 -18.67
N GLY A 379 8.90 0.82 -19.74
CA GLY A 379 9.65 1.37 -20.88
C GLY A 379 8.87 2.43 -21.66
N LEU A 380 7.56 2.22 -21.86
CA LEU A 380 6.68 3.22 -22.47
C LEU A 380 6.57 4.48 -21.61
N MET A 381 6.46 4.32 -20.29
CA MET A 381 6.48 5.46 -19.38
C MET A 381 7.78 6.26 -19.49
N LEU A 382 8.93 5.60 -19.57
CA LEU A 382 10.21 6.28 -19.78
C LEU A 382 10.22 7.04 -21.11
N ARG A 383 9.74 6.43 -22.20
CA ARG A 383 9.65 7.07 -23.52
C ARG A 383 8.73 8.29 -23.54
N TYR A 384 7.58 8.20 -22.88
CA TYR A 384 6.53 9.22 -22.92
C TYR A 384 6.59 10.22 -21.76
N SER A 385 7.55 10.11 -20.85
CA SER A 385 7.79 11.11 -19.81
C SER A 385 8.57 12.29 -20.38
N ASN A 386 8.00 13.04 -21.32
CA ASN A 386 8.63 14.21 -21.92
C ASN A 386 7.59 15.30 -22.23
N THR A 387 8.05 16.50 -22.58
CA THR A 387 7.18 17.67 -22.87
C THR A 387 6.34 17.53 -24.13
N THR A 388 6.75 16.67 -25.07
CA THR A 388 6.09 16.48 -26.38
C THR A 388 5.07 15.34 -26.40
N ALA A 389 5.04 14.51 -25.35
CA ALA A 389 4.18 13.35 -25.30
C ALA A 389 2.71 13.76 -25.19
N SER A 390 1.85 13.09 -25.94
CA SER A 390 0.42 13.31 -25.85
C SER A 390 -0.16 12.68 -24.58
N THR A 391 -1.25 13.24 -24.06
CA THR A 391 -1.97 12.70 -22.90
C THR A 391 -2.33 11.21 -23.07
N ILE A 392 -2.66 10.81 -24.30
CA ILE A 392 -3.01 9.42 -24.65
C ILE A 392 -1.78 8.50 -24.53
N GLN A 393 -0.60 8.96 -24.94
CA GLN A 393 0.63 8.18 -24.83
C GLN A 393 1.00 7.92 -23.36
N ILE A 394 0.90 8.94 -22.51
CA ILE A 394 1.15 8.82 -21.06
C ILE A 394 0.14 7.86 -20.43
N LEU A 395 -1.14 8.02 -20.76
CA LEU A 395 -2.22 7.15 -20.31
C LEU A 395 -1.98 5.69 -20.72
N PHE A 396 -1.56 5.46 -21.97
CA PHE A 396 -1.28 4.11 -22.46
C PHE A 396 -0.14 3.44 -21.70
N GLY A 397 0.93 4.19 -21.37
CA GLY A 397 2.00 3.69 -20.51
C GLY A 397 1.51 3.25 -19.12
N GLN A 398 0.63 4.04 -18.50
CA GLN A 398 -0.01 3.71 -17.21
C GLN A 398 -0.88 2.45 -17.30
N LEU A 399 -1.69 2.32 -18.35
CA LEU A 399 -2.57 1.16 -18.55
C LEU A 399 -1.78 -0.14 -18.74
N VAL A 400 -0.73 -0.13 -19.57
CA VAL A 400 0.11 -1.32 -19.81
C VAL A 400 0.90 -1.69 -18.56
N SER A 401 1.47 -0.70 -17.84
CA SER A 401 2.17 -0.94 -16.57
C SER A 401 1.22 -1.50 -15.49
N GLY A 402 -0.02 -0.99 -15.44
CA GLY A 402 -1.06 -1.45 -14.54
C GLY A 402 -1.54 -2.86 -14.87
N ALA A 403 -1.72 -3.18 -16.16
CA ALA A 403 -2.07 -4.52 -16.62
C ALA A 403 -1.06 -5.58 -16.16
N GLY A 404 0.23 -5.31 -16.35
CA GLY A 404 1.31 -6.18 -15.87
C GLY A 404 1.28 -6.38 -14.36
N THR A 405 1.08 -5.30 -13.61
CA THR A 405 1.02 -5.34 -12.14
C THR A 405 -0.20 -6.12 -11.64
N GLY A 406 -1.36 -5.98 -12.29
CA GLY A 406 -2.59 -6.71 -11.95
C GLY A 406 -2.48 -8.22 -12.17
N MET A 407 -1.91 -8.63 -13.31
CA MET A 407 -1.64 -10.04 -13.59
C MET A 407 -0.70 -10.68 -12.55
N ILE A 408 0.31 -9.94 -12.11
CA ILE A 408 1.27 -10.51 -11.15
C ILE A 408 0.70 -10.52 -9.73
N SER A 409 0.23 -9.38 -9.21
CA SER A 409 -0.01 -9.19 -7.78
C SER A 409 -1.04 -10.18 -7.22
N ILE A 410 -2.13 -10.43 -7.96
CA ILE A 410 -3.22 -11.32 -7.53
C ILE A 410 -2.83 -12.79 -7.68
N ILE A 411 -2.17 -13.13 -8.80
CA ILE A 411 -1.84 -14.53 -9.12
C ILE A 411 -0.66 -15.01 -8.28
N ALA A 412 0.34 -14.17 -8.04
CA ALA A 412 1.47 -14.50 -7.17
C ALA A 412 1.01 -14.71 -5.72
N GLN A 413 0.12 -13.87 -5.20
CA GLN A 413 -0.47 -14.07 -3.88
C GLN A 413 -1.22 -15.39 -3.78
N THR A 414 -2.09 -15.69 -4.76
CA THR A 414 -2.84 -16.95 -4.82
C THR A 414 -1.91 -18.17 -4.92
N ALA A 415 -0.85 -18.10 -5.74
CA ALA A 415 0.12 -19.18 -5.91
C ALA A 415 0.87 -19.48 -4.61
N VAL A 416 1.26 -18.43 -3.88
CA VAL A 416 1.92 -18.53 -2.58
C VAL A 416 0.98 -19.14 -1.52
N GLN A 417 -0.31 -18.78 -1.54
CA GLN A 417 -1.32 -19.38 -0.66
C GLN A 417 -1.58 -20.86 -1.01
N ALA A 418 -1.56 -21.23 -2.28
CA ALA A 418 -1.88 -22.59 -2.74
C ALA A 418 -0.83 -23.64 -2.32
N VAL A 419 0.45 -23.27 -2.23
CA VAL A 419 1.53 -24.18 -1.77
C VAL A 419 1.67 -24.25 -0.25
N THR A 420 0.78 -23.58 0.48
CA THR A 420 0.87 -23.45 1.93
C THR A 420 -0.20 -24.30 2.59
N PRO A 421 0.13 -25.08 3.65
CA PRO A 421 -0.87 -25.78 4.45
C PRO A 421 -1.94 -24.80 4.97
N ARG A 422 -3.22 -25.23 5.00
CA ARG A 422 -4.35 -24.36 5.35
C ARG A 422 -4.16 -23.56 6.65
N GLN A 423 -3.53 -24.17 7.66
CA GLN A 423 -3.22 -23.54 8.95
C GLN A 423 -2.25 -22.34 8.86
N ASP A 424 -1.38 -22.32 7.84
CA ASP A 424 -0.32 -21.32 7.69
C ASP A 424 -0.62 -20.27 6.62
N VAL A 425 -1.75 -20.38 5.91
CA VAL A 425 -2.13 -19.47 4.79
C VAL A 425 -2.19 -18.01 5.24
N ALA A 426 -2.73 -17.73 6.43
CA ALA A 426 -2.79 -16.37 6.97
C ALA A 426 -1.39 -15.81 7.28
N SER A 427 -0.51 -16.64 7.84
CA SER A 427 0.89 -16.30 8.14
C SER A 427 1.68 -16.02 6.88
N VAL A 428 1.55 -16.87 5.86
CA VAL A 428 2.23 -16.67 4.56
C VAL A 428 1.70 -15.43 3.84
N THR A 429 0.39 -15.20 3.87
CA THR A 429 -0.21 -13.99 3.29
C THR A 429 0.34 -12.74 3.95
N THR A 430 0.45 -12.76 5.28
CA THR A 430 1.05 -11.66 6.06
C THR A 430 2.51 -11.44 5.67
N LEU A 431 3.31 -12.51 5.56
CA LEU A 431 4.71 -12.42 5.09
C LEU A 431 4.81 -11.80 3.70
N TYR A 432 4.01 -12.28 2.73
CA TYR A 432 3.97 -11.75 1.36
C TYR A 432 3.66 -10.24 1.35
N GLU A 433 2.65 -9.85 2.10
CA GLU A 433 2.20 -8.47 2.24
C GLU A 433 3.23 -7.57 2.95
N VAL A 434 3.91 -8.07 3.98
CA VAL A 434 5.01 -7.36 4.67
C VAL A 434 6.19 -7.14 3.71
N CYS A 435 6.56 -8.11 2.88
CA CYS A 435 7.60 -7.93 1.87
C CYS A 435 7.25 -6.80 0.88
N GLY A 436 6.00 -6.73 0.42
CA GLY A 436 5.51 -5.60 -0.41
C GLY A 436 5.61 -4.26 0.32
N ALA A 437 5.19 -4.23 1.59
CA ALA A 437 5.25 -3.03 2.41
C ALA A 437 6.68 -2.49 2.58
N ILE A 438 7.65 -3.37 2.90
CA ILE A 438 9.06 -3.01 2.99
C ILE A 438 9.58 -2.52 1.63
N GLY A 439 9.23 -3.20 0.53
CA GLY A 439 9.58 -2.77 -0.83
C GLY A 439 9.09 -1.37 -1.13
N GLY A 440 7.84 -1.05 -0.78
CA GLY A 440 7.26 0.27 -0.94
C GLY A 440 7.94 1.33 -0.09
N ALA A 441 8.33 1.01 1.15
CA ALA A 441 9.07 1.94 2.01
C ALA A 441 10.45 2.26 1.42
N VAL A 442 11.19 1.25 0.95
CA VAL A 442 12.48 1.43 0.29
C VAL A 442 12.33 2.23 -1.00
N GLY A 443 11.28 1.97 -1.80
CA GLY A 443 11.03 2.69 -3.05
C GLY A 443 10.74 4.16 -2.84
N ASN A 444 9.85 4.48 -1.89
CA ASN A 444 9.63 5.86 -1.48
C ASN A 444 10.94 6.51 -1.00
N ALA A 445 11.77 5.75 -0.30
CA ALA A 445 13.01 6.30 0.22
C ALA A 445 14.02 6.70 -0.87
N ILE A 446 14.19 5.82 -1.85
CA ILE A 446 15.00 6.09 -3.04
C ILE A 446 14.42 7.27 -3.83
N SER A 447 13.10 7.32 -3.99
CA SER A 447 12.40 8.42 -4.65
C SER A 447 12.76 9.77 -4.04
N GLY A 448 12.66 9.88 -2.71
CA GLY A 448 12.96 11.10 -1.97
C GLY A 448 14.41 11.57 -2.09
N ILE A 449 15.35 10.63 -2.00
CA ILE A 449 16.78 10.92 -2.18
C ILE A 449 17.04 11.47 -3.57
N VAL A 450 16.61 10.74 -4.61
CA VAL A 450 16.89 11.10 -6.00
C VAL A 450 16.24 12.44 -6.33
N TRP A 451 14.97 12.62 -5.95
CA TRP A 451 14.27 13.88 -6.17
C TRP A 451 14.98 15.05 -5.51
N THR A 452 15.32 14.93 -4.23
CA THR A 452 15.85 16.08 -3.49
C THR A 452 17.30 16.40 -3.85
N SER A 453 18.12 15.38 -4.13
CA SER A 453 19.52 15.57 -4.53
C SER A 453 19.66 16.07 -5.97
N LEU A 454 18.87 15.52 -6.89
CA LEU A 454 19.04 15.77 -8.31
C LEU A 454 18.26 17.00 -8.77
N LEU A 455 17.03 17.22 -8.29
CA LEU A 455 16.19 18.31 -8.80
C LEU A 455 16.82 19.69 -8.57
N LEU A 456 17.36 19.96 -7.37
CA LEU A 456 18.02 21.24 -7.11
C LEU A 456 19.24 21.45 -8.02
N SER A 457 20.01 20.38 -8.26
CA SER A 457 21.17 20.41 -9.13
C SER A 457 20.77 20.73 -10.57
N ARG A 458 19.72 20.07 -11.09
CA ARG A 458 19.20 20.32 -12.44
C ARG A 458 18.58 21.69 -12.60
N LEU A 459 17.83 22.16 -11.60
CA LEU A 459 17.26 23.51 -11.60
C LEU A 459 18.36 24.57 -11.67
N ARG A 460 19.42 24.45 -10.87
CA ARG A 460 20.55 25.40 -10.92
C ARG A 460 21.31 25.37 -12.24
N ALA A 461 21.37 24.22 -12.90
CA ALA A 461 22.05 24.08 -14.18
C ALA A 461 21.22 24.60 -15.36
N ASN A 462 19.89 24.44 -15.32
CA ASN A 462 19.02 24.77 -16.45
C ASN A 462 18.33 26.13 -16.32
N LEU A 463 18.09 26.65 -15.11
CA LEU A 463 17.39 27.93 -14.92
C LEU A 463 18.20 29.13 -15.46
N PRO A 464 17.54 30.13 -16.06
CA PRO A 464 18.20 31.37 -16.44
C PRO A 464 18.70 32.12 -15.20
N ALA A 465 19.71 32.97 -15.39
CA ALA A 465 20.33 33.75 -14.31
C ALA A 465 19.32 34.57 -13.49
N THR A 466 18.26 35.05 -14.14
CA THR A 466 17.15 35.80 -13.53
C THR A 466 16.33 35.00 -12.52
N ALA A 467 16.27 33.67 -12.66
CA ALA A 467 15.43 32.79 -11.84
C ALA A 467 16.24 31.85 -10.92
N GLN A 468 17.58 31.95 -10.91
CA GLN A 468 18.42 31.07 -10.08
C GLN A 468 18.15 31.21 -8.58
N SER A 469 17.81 32.40 -8.10
CA SER A 469 17.44 32.63 -6.69
C SER A 469 16.18 31.87 -6.28
N ALA A 470 15.27 31.60 -7.22
CA ALA A 470 14.02 30.87 -6.99
C ALA A 470 14.18 29.33 -7.02
N ALA A 471 15.37 28.80 -7.36
CA ALA A 471 15.58 27.36 -7.55
C ALA A 471 15.18 26.50 -6.32
N VAL A 472 15.43 27.00 -5.11
CA VAL A 472 15.07 26.31 -3.85
C VAL A 472 13.56 26.34 -3.62
N GLU A 473 12.91 27.47 -3.94
CA GLU A 473 11.47 27.63 -3.79
C GLU A 473 10.71 26.76 -4.80
N ILE A 474 11.16 26.73 -6.06
CA ILE A 474 10.63 25.85 -7.12
C ILE A 474 10.74 24.38 -6.72
N GLN A 475 11.88 23.97 -6.13
CA GLN A 475 12.06 22.60 -5.64
C GLN A 475 11.06 22.24 -4.52
N ASN A 476 10.82 23.18 -3.60
CA ASN A 476 10.03 22.94 -2.40
C ASN A 476 8.53 23.14 -2.60
N SER A 477 8.11 23.73 -3.72
CA SER A 477 6.70 23.95 -4.03
C SER A 477 6.44 23.74 -5.53
N PHE A 478 5.75 22.64 -5.85
CA PHE A 478 5.32 22.39 -7.23
C PHE A 478 4.30 23.45 -7.68
N LEU A 479 3.60 24.10 -6.74
CA LEU A 479 2.71 25.23 -7.04
C LEU A 479 3.47 26.44 -7.59
N VAL A 480 4.63 26.76 -7.00
CA VAL A 480 5.54 27.80 -7.52
C VAL A 480 6.09 27.40 -8.88
N ALA A 481 6.48 26.14 -9.06
CA ALA A 481 6.89 25.64 -10.38
C ALA A 481 5.76 25.79 -11.43
N SER A 482 4.50 25.55 -11.02
CA SER A 482 3.33 25.61 -11.89
C SER A 482 2.88 27.04 -12.25
N SER A 483 3.25 28.06 -11.47
CA SER A 483 2.81 29.44 -11.67
C SER A 483 3.50 30.14 -12.85
N TYR A 484 4.68 29.64 -13.27
CA TYR A 484 5.37 30.13 -14.46
C TYR A 484 4.59 29.79 -15.73
N LEU A 485 4.39 30.78 -16.60
CA LEU A 485 3.62 30.65 -17.83
C LEU A 485 4.24 29.57 -18.76
N PRO A 486 3.46 28.59 -19.24
CA PRO A 486 3.91 27.62 -20.23
C PRO A 486 4.57 28.31 -21.43
N GLY A 487 5.79 27.88 -21.77
CA GLY A 487 6.58 28.48 -22.85
C GLY A 487 7.52 29.62 -22.44
N SER A 488 7.49 30.09 -21.19
CA SER A 488 8.52 31.01 -20.68
C SER A 488 9.88 30.32 -20.58
N SER A 489 10.96 31.10 -20.60
CA SER A 489 12.33 30.56 -20.51
C SER A 489 12.56 29.79 -19.21
N GLU A 490 11.97 30.28 -18.11
CA GLU A 490 11.96 29.66 -16.79
C GLU A 490 11.18 28.35 -16.82
N ARG A 491 9.98 28.35 -17.43
CA ARG A 491 9.13 27.15 -17.47
C ARG A 491 9.77 26.03 -18.30
N ILE A 492 10.36 26.34 -19.45
CA ILE A 492 11.09 25.36 -20.26
C ILE A 492 12.26 24.74 -19.47
N ALA A 493 13.00 25.55 -18.70
CA ALA A 493 14.08 25.08 -17.85
C ALA A 493 13.60 24.19 -16.69
N ILE A 494 12.47 24.54 -16.08
CA ILE A 494 11.80 23.74 -15.05
C ILE A 494 11.35 22.40 -15.64
N ASP A 495 10.65 22.42 -16.77
CA ASP A 495 10.11 21.22 -17.41
C ASP A 495 11.24 20.24 -17.79
N LYS A 496 12.35 20.75 -18.32
CA LYS A 496 13.56 19.98 -18.60
C LYS A 496 14.14 19.36 -17.33
N SER A 497 14.25 20.13 -16.25
CA SER A 497 14.80 19.66 -14.97
C SER A 497 13.94 18.54 -14.35
N TYR A 498 12.61 18.70 -14.39
CA TYR A 498 11.66 17.69 -13.92
C TYR A 498 11.70 16.42 -14.79
N THR A 499 11.84 16.57 -16.11
CA THR A 499 11.98 15.46 -17.06
C THR A 499 13.24 14.64 -16.79
N GLU A 500 14.39 15.29 -16.63
CA GLU A 500 15.65 14.60 -16.33
C GLU A 500 15.57 13.80 -15.03
N VAL A 501 14.96 14.36 -13.98
CA VAL A 501 14.79 13.66 -12.70
C VAL A 501 13.82 12.48 -12.83
N MET A 502 12.69 12.66 -13.50
CA MET A 502 11.72 11.60 -13.70
C MET A 502 12.28 10.45 -14.55
N HIS A 503 13.11 10.75 -15.56
CA HIS A 503 13.83 9.73 -16.32
C HIS A 503 14.76 8.91 -15.44
N VAL A 504 15.54 9.55 -14.56
CA VAL A 504 16.41 8.82 -13.63
C VAL A 504 15.59 7.91 -12.71
N LEU A 505 14.48 8.40 -12.16
CA LEU A 505 13.58 7.57 -11.32
C LEU A 505 13.05 6.35 -12.10
N LEU A 506 12.58 6.55 -13.33
CA LEU A 506 12.05 5.48 -14.17
C LEU A 506 13.13 4.48 -14.61
N ILE A 507 14.35 4.93 -14.90
CA ILE A 507 15.49 4.06 -15.23
C ILE A 507 15.84 3.17 -14.04
N VAL A 508 15.94 3.75 -12.83
CA VAL A 508 16.21 2.98 -11.61
C VAL A 508 15.09 1.98 -11.34
N ALA A 509 13.83 2.41 -11.49
CA ALA A 509 12.66 1.53 -11.33
C ALA A 509 12.66 0.36 -12.34
N LEU A 510 13.09 0.60 -13.58
CA LEU A 510 13.19 -0.42 -14.62
C LEU A 510 14.37 -1.37 -14.37
N ALA A 511 15.52 -0.86 -13.94
CA ALA A 511 16.69 -1.66 -13.62
C ALA A 511 16.37 -2.68 -12.50
N VAL A 512 15.65 -2.23 -11.47
CA VAL A 512 15.23 -3.08 -10.35
C VAL A 512 14.26 -4.19 -10.79
N LEU A 513 13.41 -3.96 -11.79
CA LEU A 513 12.52 -4.98 -12.36
C LEU A 513 13.26 -6.14 -13.05
N SER A 514 14.57 -6.04 -13.32
CA SER A 514 15.33 -7.18 -13.84
C SER A 514 15.42 -8.36 -12.86
N VAL A 515 15.40 -8.10 -11.55
CA VAL A 515 15.51 -9.12 -10.49
C VAL A 515 14.35 -10.11 -10.48
N PRO A 516 13.07 -9.69 -10.43
CA PRO A 516 11.92 -10.60 -10.42
C PRO A 516 11.80 -11.41 -11.70
N PHE A 517 12.32 -10.92 -12.83
CA PHE A 517 12.38 -11.68 -14.07
C PHE A 517 13.06 -13.05 -13.87
N PHE A 518 14.14 -13.10 -13.10
CA PHE A 518 14.84 -14.34 -12.76
C PHE A 518 14.16 -15.12 -11.64
N ALA A 519 13.62 -14.43 -10.62
CA ALA A 519 12.96 -15.08 -9.49
C ALA A 519 11.73 -15.92 -9.91
N MET A 520 10.97 -15.46 -10.91
CA MET A 520 9.80 -16.19 -11.43
C MET A 520 10.14 -17.56 -12.01
N PHE A 521 11.33 -17.75 -12.58
CA PHE A 521 11.70 -19.07 -13.13
C PHE A 521 11.78 -20.14 -12.05
N SER A 522 12.04 -19.73 -10.80
CA SER A 522 12.09 -20.61 -9.64
C SER A 522 10.71 -21.00 -9.11
N MET A 523 9.63 -20.32 -9.53
CA MET A 523 8.27 -20.67 -9.13
C MET A 523 7.81 -21.98 -9.78
N GLU A 524 7.09 -22.77 -9.01
CA GLU A 524 6.46 -24.01 -9.47
C GLU A 524 5.29 -23.73 -10.42
N ASN A 525 5.06 -24.65 -11.34
CA ASN A 525 3.90 -24.63 -12.23
C ASN A 525 2.68 -25.12 -11.46
N ILE A 526 2.04 -24.20 -10.73
CA ILE A 526 0.85 -24.49 -9.94
C ILE A 526 -0.39 -24.39 -10.81
N LYS A 527 -1.22 -25.43 -10.77
CA LYS A 527 -2.57 -25.46 -11.33
C LYS A 527 -3.57 -25.58 -10.18
N LEU A 528 -4.35 -24.53 -9.96
CA LEU A 528 -5.26 -24.46 -8.80
C LEU A 528 -6.29 -25.61 -8.79
N LYS A 529 -6.82 -25.97 -9.96
CA LYS A 529 -7.82 -27.04 -10.11
C LYS A 529 -7.32 -28.43 -9.68
N GLU A 530 -6.02 -28.71 -9.81
CA GLU A 530 -5.44 -29.99 -9.41
C GLU A 530 -5.27 -30.07 -7.88
N ILE A 531 -4.90 -28.97 -7.25
CA ILE A 531 -4.74 -28.88 -5.79
C ILE A 531 -6.10 -29.00 -5.08
N ASP A 532 -7.16 -28.41 -5.65
CA ASP A 532 -8.49 -28.49 -5.05
C ASP A 532 -9.01 -29.94 -5.04
N MET A 533 -8.76 -30.72 -6.10
CA MET A 533 -9.13 -32.14 -6.15
C MET A 533 -8.31 -33.03 -5.19
N GLU A 534 -7.13 -32.58 -4.75
CA GLU A 534 -6.31 -33.30 -3.76
C GLU A 534 -6.70 -32.96 -2.32
N GLN A 535 -7.46 -31.87 -2.10
CA GLN A 535 -7.88 -31.41 -0.77
C GLN A 535 -9.36 -31.65 -0.44
N GLU A 536 -10.15 -32.09 -1.43
CA GLU A 536 -11.47 -32.73 -1.26
C GLU A 536 -11.30 -34.23 -1.04
#